data_AF-A0A0S4IF27-F1
#
_entry.id   AF-A0A0S4IF27-F1
#
_cell.length_a   1.000
_cell.length_b   1.000
_cell.length_c   1.000
_cell.angle_alpha   90.00
_cell.angle_beta   90.00
_cell.angle_gamma   90.00
#
_symmetry.space_group_name_H-M   'P 1'
#
loop_
_entity.id
_entity.type
_entity.pdbx_description
1 polymer ?
#
loop_
_entity_poly.entity_id
_entity_poly.type
_entity_poly.pdbx_seq_one_letter_code
_entity_poly.pdbx_strand_id
1 'polypeptide(L)'
;MQRVDESRLHAWQALSQFFLDTELTEASLAWVASVMTQSPYTLDQLHSILWHELYPALQWNLRSMAGEWAGWTDEFLIEHVRVRSFEPAVPRSGAVGDEIARCWERALARLRVQGLGRPK
;
A
#
# COMPACT_ATOMS: atom_id res chain seq x y z
N MET A 1 12.99 6.84 18.13
CA MET A 1 11.83 6.05 17.66
C MET A 1 10.81 7.00 17.07
N GLN A 2 10.51 6.89 15.77
CA GLN A 2 9.32 7.56 15.23
C GLN A 2 8.10 6.99 15.96
N ARG A 3 7.25 7.84 16.52
CA ARG A 3 5.94 7.40 16.98
C ARG A 3 5.04 7.34 15.76
N VAL A 4 4.88 6.13 15.23
CA VAL A 4 3.91 5.82 14.17
C VAL A 4 2.57 5.60 14.87
N ASP A 5 1.52 6.28 14.42
CA ASP A 5 0.16 6.05 14.94
C ASP A 5 -0.47 4.79 14.30
N GLU A 6 -1.51 4.26 14.95
CA GLU A 6 -2.18 3.02 14.50
C GLU A 6 -2.78 3.14 13.10
N SER A 7 -3.28 4.33 12.72
CA SER A 7 -3.85 4.55 11.38
C SER A 7 -2.77 4.47 10.30
N ARG A 8 -1.59 5.03 10.58
CA ARG A 8 -0.43 4.95 9.69
C ARG A 8 0.06 3.53 9.54
N LEU A 9 0.18 2.79 10.64
CA LEU A 9 0.63 1.40 10.61
C LEU A 9 -0.35 0.50 9.85
N HIS A 10 -1.67 0.64 10.05
CA HIS A 10 -2.67 -0.07 9.26
C HIS A 10 -2.59 0.27 7.76
N ALA A 11 -2.38 1.54 7.41
CA ALA A 11 -2.19 1.92 6.01
C ALA A 11 -0.92 1.29 5.41
N TRP A 12 0.18 1.24 6.18
CA TRP A 12 1.40 0.55 5.77
C TRP A 12 1.16 -0.94 5.55
N GLN A 13 0.52 -1.62 6.50
CA GLN A 13 0.19 -3.04 6.40
C GLN A 13 -0.61 -3.34 5.14
N ALA A 14 -1.68 -2.59 4.87
CA ALA A 14 -2.50 -2.77 3.68
C ALA A 14 -1.72 -2.51 2.39
N LEU A 15 -1.08 -1.35 2.26
CA LEU A 15 -0.40 -0.97 1.02
C LEU A 15 0.88 -1.79 0.77
N SER A 16 1.49 -2.37 1.81
CA SER A 16 2.66 -3.24 1.69
C SER A 16 2.37 -4.54 0.92
N GLN A 17 1.09 -4.94 0.82
CA GLN A 17 0.67 -6.10 0.03
C GLN A 17 1.05 -5.98 -1.45
N PHE A 18 1.20 -4.75 -1.96
CA PHE A 18 1.62 -4.53 -3.35
C PHE A 18 3.08 -4.92 -3.60
N PHE A 19 3.88 -5.11 -2.55
CA PHE A 19 5.31 -5.41 -2.62
C PHE A 19 5.64 -6.87 -2.35
N LEU A 20 4.65 -7.75 -2.15
CA LEU A 20 4.88 -9.17 -1.90
C LEU A 20 5.19 -9.91 -3.20
N ASP A 21 6.09 -10.89 -3.13
CA ASP A 21 6.44 -11.78 -4.23
C ASP A 21 5.38 -12.88 -4.41
N THR A 22 4.13 -12.45 -4.54
CA THR A 22 2.95 -13.30 -4.70
C THR A 22 1.90 -12.58 -5.52
N GLU A 23 1.00 -13.34 -6.16
CA GLU A 23 -0.15 -12.74 -6.81
C GLU A 23 -1.05 -12.04 -5.79
N LEU A 24 -1.36 -10.77 -6.06
CA LEU A 24 -2.34 -10.02 -5.26
C LEU A 24 -3.75 -10.57 -5.50
N THR A 25 -4.21 -11.38 -4.55
CA THR A 25 -5.52 -12.05 -4.58
C THR A 25 -6.70 -11.08 -4.41
N GLU A 26 -7.90 -11.51 -4.81
CA GLU A 26 -9.13 -10.73 -4.61
C GLU A 26 -9.46 -10.48 -3.12
N ALA A 27 -9.11 -11.42 -2.24
CA ALA A 27 -9.29 -11.25 -0.79
C ALA A 27 -8.34 -10.17 -0.26
N SER A 28 -7.07 -10.20 -0.66
CA SER A 28 -6.08 -9.18 -0.31
C SER A 28 -6.51 -7.81 -0.84
N LEU A 29 -6.96 -7.72 -2.10
CA LEU A 29 -7.49 -6.48 -2.67
C LEU A 29 -8.70 -5.94 -1.92
N ALA A 30 -9.64 -6.81 -1.53
CA ALA A 30 -10.81 -6.40 -0.76
C ALA A 30 -10.43 -5.86 0.61
N TRP A 31 -9.46 -6.49 1.27
CA TRP A 31 -8.91 -6.00 2.54
C TRP A 31 -8.22 -4.65 2.38
N VAL A 32 -7.34 -4.50 1.39
CA VAL A 32 -6.66 -3.23 1.10
C VAL A 32 -7.68 -2.11 0.86
N ALA A 33 -8.68 -2.35 -0.01
CA ALA A 33 -9.74 -1.38 -0.28
C ALA A 33 -10.55 -1.03 0.99
N SER A 34 -10.82 -2.00 1.86
CA SER A 34 -11.48 -1.75 3.15
C SER A 34 -10.65 -0.82 4.02
N VAL A 35 -9.35 -1.09 4.18
CA VAL A 35 -8.46 -0.25 4.98
C VAL A 35 -8.36 1.16 4.38
N MET A 36 -8.23 1.30 3.06
CA MET A 36 -8.23 2.60 2.39
C MET A 36 -9.50 3.41 2.70
N THR A 37 -10.67 2.75 2.70
CA THR A 37 -11.97 3.38 2.99
C THR A 37 -12.14 3.79 4.45
N GLN A 38 -11.62 2.98 5.37
CA GLN A 38 -11.77 3.18 6.82
C GLN A 38 -10.69 4.10 7.40
N SER A 39 -9.58 4.27 6.69
CA SER A 39 -8.49 5.15 7.12
C SER A 39 -8.93 6.62 7.16
N PRO A 40 -8.32 7.45 8.01
CA PRO A 40 -8.57 8.89 8.02
C PRO A 40 -7.90 9.63 6.84
N TYR A 41 -7.24 8.90 5.93
CA TYR A 41 -6.44 9.47 4.85
C TYR A 41 -7.24 9.57 3.55
N THR A 42 -7.02 10.65 2.80
CA THR A 42 -7.54 10.75 1.43
C THR A 42 -6.80 9.80 0.49
N LEU A 43 -7.36 9.54 -0.69
CA LEU A 43 -6.67 8.74 -1.71
C LEU A 43 -5.32 9.33 -2.10
N ASP A 44 -5.21 10.67 -2.19
CA ASP A 44 -3.94 11.34 -2.48
C ASP A 44 -2.90 11.16 -1.36
N GLN A 45 -3.35 11.16 -0.10
CA GLN A 45 -2.48 10.90 1.05
C GLN A 45 -2.02 9.43 1.09
N LEU A 46 -2.91 8.48 0.81
CA LEU A 46 -2.56 7.06 0.69
C LEU A 46 -1.59 6.81 -0.47
N HIS A 47 -1.80 7.50 -1.60
CA HIS A 47 -0.88 7.45 -2.73
C HIS A 47 0.48 8.05 -2.36
N SER A 48 0.51 9.14 -1.59
CA SER A 48 1.74 9.71 -1.03
C SER A 48 2.47 8.71 -0.12
N ILE A 49 1.75 8.04 0.79
CA ILE A 49 2.29 6.97 1.65
C ILE A 49 2.92 5.85 0.80
N LEU A 50 2.18 5.36 -0.20
CA LEU A 50 2.64 4.29 -1.08
C LEU A 50 4.00 4.63 -1.72
N TRP A 51 4.12 5.82 -2.31
CA TRP A 51 5.28 6.16 -3.13
C TRP A 51 6.44 6.81 -2.38
N HIS A 52 6.18 7.53 -1.29
CA HIS A 52 7.21 8.26 -0.54
C HIS A 52 7.67 7.51 0.71
N GLU A 53 6.85 6.62 1.27
CA GLU A 53 7.17 5.87 2.48
C GLU A 53 7.49 4.40 2.15
N LEU A 54 6.56 3.69 1.50
CA LEU A 54 6.69 2.24 1.29
C LEU A 54 7.58 1.88 0.10
N TYR A 55 7.39 2.53 -1.05
CA TYR A 55 8.15 2.19 -2.25
C TYR A 55 9.67 2.23 -2.03
N PRO A 56 10.27 3.28 -1.43
CA PRO A 56 11.71 3.31 -1.18
C PRO A 56 12.19 2.19 -0.24
N ALA A 57 11.33 1.75 0.68
CA ALA A 57 11.66 0.75 1.69
C ALA A 57 11.46 -0.70 1.19
N LEU A 58 10.50 -0.94 0.29
CA LEU A 58 10.03 -2.29 -0.04
C LEU A 58 10.24 -2.70 -1.50
N GLN A 59 10.54 -1.78 -2.43
CA GLN A 59 10.64 -2.11 -3.87
C GLN A 59 11.73 -3.12 -4.23
N TRP A 60 12.70 -3.35 -3.34
CA TRP A 60 13.73 -4.36 -3.52
C TRP A 60 13.16 -5.78 -3.48
N ASN A 61 12.04 -6.00 -2.78
CA ASN A 61 11.44 -7.31 -2.60
C ASN A 61 11.01 -7.92 -3.94
N LEU A 62 10.37 -7.11 -4.78
CA LEU A 62 9.94 -7.48 -6.14
C LEU A 62 11.08 -7.60 -7.16
N ARG A 63 12.33 -7.34 -6.75
CA ARG A 63 13.53 -7.57 -7.57
C ARG A 63 14.27 -8.84 -7.13
N SER A 64 13.86 -9.46 -6.03
CA SER A 64 14.41 -10.72 -5.54
C SER A 64 13.86 -11.89 -6.37
N MET A 65 14.65 -12.96 -6.53
CA MET A 65 14.18 -14.20 -7.16
C MET A 65 13.20 -14.98 -6.28
N ALA A 66 13.24 -14.74 -4.97
CA ALA A 66 12.31 -15.25 -3.98
C ALA A 66 12.21 -14.18 -2.87
N GLY A 67 11.30 -13.24 -3.03
CA GLY A 67 11.05 -12.18 -2.05
C GLY A 67 10.22 -12.65 -0.86
N GLU A 68 9.97 -11.74 0.07
CA GLU A 68 8.95 -11.87 1.09
C GLU A 68 7.57 -12.06 0.43
N TRP A 69 6.80 -13.00 0.97
CA TRP A 69 5.58 -13.56 0.41
C TRP A 69 4.49 -13.78 1.48
N ALA A 70 4.87 -13.80 2.76
CA ALA A 70 3.97 -13.98 3.91
C ALA A 70 3.43 -12.66 4.47
N GLY A 71 3.98 -11.51 4.06
CA GLY A 71 3.65 -10.20 4.62
C GLY A 71 4.77 -9.63 5.48
N TRP A 72 4.58 -8.41 5.97
CA TRP A 72 5.56 -7.72 6.82
C TRP A 72 5.03 -7.61 8.24
N THR A 73 5.87 -7.84 9.25
CA THR A 73 5.49 -7.59 10.63
C THR A 73 5.42 -6.09 10.91
N ASP A 74 4.66 -5.72 11.94
CA ASP A 74 4.59 -4.33 12.39
C ASP A 74 5.98 -3.81 12.79
N GLU A 75 6.77 -4.63 13.47
CA GLU A 75 8.13 -4.29 13.88
C GLU A 75 9.02 -3.99 12.66
N PHE A 76 8.93 -4.81 11.62
CA PHE A 76 9.70 -4.59 10.40
C PHE A 76 9.35 -3.26 9.75
N LEU A 77 8.05 -2.96 9.60
CA LEU A 77 7.58 -1.72 8.99
C LEU A 77 7.99 -0.50 9.83
N ILE A 78 7.86 -0.56 11.15
CA ILE A 78 8.27 0.52 12.06
C ILE A 78 9.79 0.76 11.97
N GLU A 79 10.59 -0.29 11.81
CA GLU A 79 12.04 -0.19 11.72
C GLU A 79 12.52 0.38 10.38
N HIS A 80 11.88 0.00 9.26
CA HIS A 80 12.40 0.25 7.91
C HIS A 80 11.67 1.36 7.15
N VAL A 81 10.39 1.62 7.46
CA VAL A 81 9.60 2.66 6.82
C VAL A 81 9.80 3.98 7.58
N ARG A 82 9.74 5.11 6.86
CA ARG A 82 9.90 6.45 7.44
C ARG A 82 8.68 7.29 7.10
N VAL A 83 8.04 7.84 8.13
CA VAL A 83 6.95 8.79 7.96
C VAL A 83 7.43 10.01 7.16
N ARG A 84 6.63 10.42 6.17
CA ARG A 84 6.85 11.60 5.34
C ARG A 84 5.66 12.55 5.44
N SER A 85 5.92 13.82 5.15
CA SER A 85 4.86 14.79 4.91
C SER A 85 4.06 14.39 3.67
N PHE A 86 2.77 14.68 3.67
CA PHE A 86 1.94 14.42 2.50
C PHE A 86 2.28 15.40 1.38
N GLU A 87 2.86 14.85 0.33
CA GLU A 87 3.21 15.56 -0.90
C GLU A 87 2.64 14.79 -2.10
N PRO A 88 2.21 15.46 -3.18
CA PRO A 88 1.76 14.80 -4.38
C PRO A 88 2.81 13.80 -4.88
N ALA A 89 2.42 12.53 -4.98
CA ALA A 89 3.29 11.47 -5.44
C ALA A 89 3.19 11.28 -6.95
N VAL A 90 4.34 11.09 -7.60
CA VAL A 90 4.44 10.65 -8.99
C VAL A 90 4.89 9.19 -8.98
N PRO A 91 4.11 8.27 -9.61
CA PRO A 91 4.54 6.89 -9.78
C PRO A 91 5.92 6.79 -10.42
N ARG A 92 6.73 5.85 -9.91
CA ARG A 92 8.01 5.53 -10.55
C ARG A 92 7.73 4.67 -11.77
N SER A 93 8.48 4.89 -12.85
CA SER A 93 8.39 4.09 -14.07
C SER A 93 9.33 2.88 -14.03
N GLY A 94 9.02 1.88 -14.85
CA GLY A 94 9.77 0.63 -14.99
C GLY A 94 9.10 -0.51 -14.22
N ALA A 95 9.51 -1.75 -14.50
CA ALA A 95 8.76 -2.96 -14.14
C ALA A 95 8.14 -2.96 -12.72
N VAL A 96 8.94 -2.66 -11.68
CA VAL A 96 8.43 -2.61 -10.29
C VAL A 96 7.47 -1.45 -10.08
N GLY A 97 7.78 -0.25 -10.57
CA GLY A 97 6.90 0.90 -10.43
C GLY A 97 5.59 0.73 -11.20
N ASP A 98 5.66 0.18 -12.41
CA ASP A 98 4.49 -0.11 -13.24
C ASP A 98 3.58 -1.19 -12.58
N GLU A 99 4.18 -2.19 -11.92
CA GLU A 99 3.47 -3.18 -11.12
C GLU A 99 2.73 -2.55 -9.94
N ILE A 100 3.42 -1.72 -9.15
CA ILE A 100 2.82 -1.03 -8.00
C ILE A 100 1.69 -0.11 -8.44
N ALA A 101 1.85 0.62 -9.55
CA ALA A 101 0.81 1.44 -10.13
C ALA A 101 -0.40 0.60 -10.57
N ARG A 102 -0.17 -0.59 -11.15
CA ARG A 102 -1.26 -1.52 -11.52
C ARG A 102 -2.02 -2.03 -10.29
N CYS A 103 -1.31 -2.42 -9.24
CA CYS A 103 -1.93 -2.85 -7.97
C CYS A 103 -2.77 -1.73 -7.34
N TRP A 104 -2.27 -0.49 -7.37
CA TRP A 104 -3.01 0.69 -6.93
C TRP A 104 -4.32 0.88 -7.72
N GLU A 105 -4.28 0.83 -9.05
CA GLU A 105 -5.48 0.95 -9.89
C GLU A 105 -6.49 -0.18 -9.64
N ARG A 106 -6.03 -1.41 -9.40
CA ARG A 106 -6.91 -2.52 -9.01
C ARG A 106 -7.62 -2.25 -7.67
N ALA A 107 -6.92 -1.70 -6.69
CA ALA A 107 -7.51 -1.31 -5.41
C ALA A 107 -8.54 -0.17 -5.59
N LEU A 108 -8.23 0.85 -6.41
CA LEU A 108 -9.17 1.92 -6.74
C LEU A 108 -10.42 1.41 -7.47
N ALA A 109 -10.26 0.49 -8.42
CA ALA A 109 -11.38 -0.15 -9.10
C ALA A 109 -12.28 -0.90 -8.10
N ARG A 110 -11.69 -1.58 -7.11
CA ARG A 110 -12.45 -2.28 -6.06
C ARG A 110 -13.26 -1.32 -5.20
N LEU A 111 -12.71 -0.17 -4.83
CA LEU A 111 -13.43 0.88 -4.08
C LEU A 111 -14.67 1.36 -4.82
N ARG A 112 -14.57 1.58 -6.13
CA ARG A 112 -15.70 2.02 -6.98
C ARG A 112 -16.82 0.99 -7.01
N VAL A 113 -16.48 -0.29 -7.06
CA VAL A 113 -17.46 -1.39 -7.00
C VAL A 113 -18.13 -1.46 -5.62
N GLN A 114 -17.38 -1.24 -4.53
CA GLN A 114 -17.94 -1.24 -3.17
C GLN A 114 -18.81 0.00 -2.88
N GLY A 115 -18.52 1.13 -3.52
CA GLY A 115 -19.29 2.38 -3.42
C GLY A 115 -20.63 2.38 -4.18
N LEU A 116 -20.78 1.54 -5.21
CA LEU A 116 -22.02 1.37 -5.98
C LEU A 116 -23.11 0.55 -5.26
N GLY A 117 -22.82 0.04 -4.05
CA GLY A 117 -23.67 -0.91 -3.32
C GLY A 117 -24.15 -0.46 -1.92
N ARG A 118 -23.88 0.77 -1.49
CA ARG A 118 -24.46 1.28 -0.22
C ARG A 118 -25.62 2.24 -0.53
N PRO A 119 -26.88 1.80 -0.45
CA PRO A 119 -27.98 2.76 -0.31
C PRO A 119 -27.75 3.56 0.98
N LYS A 120 -27.91 4.88 0.86
CA LYS A 120 -27.95 5.80 1.99
C LYS A 120 -29.20 5.55 2.84
#